data_AF-A0A8X8ZM79-F1
#
_entry.id   AF-A0A8X8ZM79-F1
#
_cell.length_a   1.000
_cell.length_b   1.000
_cell.length_c   1.000
_cell.angle_alpha   90.00
_cell.angle_beta   90.00
_cell.angle_gamma   90.00
#
_symmetry.space_group_name_H-M   'P 1'
#
loop_
_entity.id
_entity.type
_entity.pdbx_description
1 polymer ?
#
loop_
_entity_poly.entity_id
_entity_poly.type
_entity_poly.pdbx_seq_one_letter_code
_entity_poly.pdbx_strand_id
1 'polypeptide(L)'
;MSVPDPDFHDFDKDRSESSFGDNEVWSAYDDDDGMPRFYALIHKVVCRDPFKLRISWLNSKTTNEFSNMDWVGSGFYKTCGEFRVGRHENCKSMNSFSQKVNWAKSSRGSVLIVPQKGDVWALYKNWSSDWNEHTHDEVVHKYDMVTVVDDYNEEHGVHVAPLVKVVGFKTVFRPNLNPEAIKRIPKEEMLRFSHRVPNHLLTGLEAENAPKGCLELDTAATPLELLQVITEGNEAPIPNGENADEEVLQAVPNSSSDEEVLQDAPNSSSDEGSESSD
;
A
#
# COMPACT_ATOMS: atom_id res chain seq x y z
N MET A 1 -9.23 21.62 3.96
CA MET A 1 -9.42 21.32 2.52
C MET A 1 -10.72 20.53 2.39
N SER A 2 -11.56 20.77 1.39
CA SER A 2 -12.80 20.00 1.22
C SER A 2 -12.50 18.65 0.57
N VAL A 3 -13.11 17.58 1.08
CA VAL A 3 -13.05 16.25 0.46
C VAL A 3 -13.81 16.32 -0.88
N PRO A 4 -13.22 15.91 -2.02
CA PRO A 4 -13.92 15.90 -3.30
C PRO A 4 -15.08 14.91 -3.31
N ASP A 5 -16.14 15.22 -4.07
CA ASP A 5 -17.25 14.28 -4.24
C ASP A 5 -16.82 13.06 -5.09
N PRO A 6 -17.29 11.84 -4.72
CA PRO A 6 -17.15 10.65 -5.55
C PRO A 6 -17.93 10.78 -6.88
N ASP A 7 -17.63 9.90 -7.83
CA ASP A 7 -18.27 9.87 -9.14
C ASP A 7 -19.69 9.25 -9.08
N PHE A 8 -19.93 8.24 -8.22
CA PHE A 8 -21.22 7.53 -8.15
C PHE A 8 -21.76 7.29 -6.74
N HIS A 9 -21.01 6.63 -5.85
CA HIS A 9 -21.48 6.16 -4.55
C HIS A 9 -21.25 7.18 -3.44
N ASP A 10 -22.29 7.44 -2.65
CA ASP A 10 -22.26 8.36 -1.53
C ASP A 10 -21.84 7.64 -0.24
N PHE A 11 -20.53 7.67 0.05
CA PHE A 11 -19.92 7.03 1.21
C PHE A 11 -20.34 7.65 2.56
N ASP A 12 -20.96 8.83 2.59
CA ASP A 12 -21.47 9.41 3.85
C ASP A 12 -22.67 8.63 4.38
N LYS A 13 -23.43 7.97 3.48
CA LYS A 13 -24.52 7.08 3.86
C LYS A 13 -24.03 5.85 4.63
N ASP A 14 -22.83 5.36 4.32
CA ASP A 14 -22.26 4.15 4.94
C ASP A 14 -21.78 4.41 6.37
N ARG A 15 -21.52 5.66 6.74
CA ARG A 15 -21.07 6.09 8.06
C ARG A 15 -22.09 6.94 8.82
N SER A 16 -23.38 6.82 8.47
CA SER A 16 -24.48 7.48 9.17
C SER A 16 -24.65 6.95 10.60
N GLU A 17 -25.40 7.68 11.44
CA GLU A 17 -25.69 7.26 12.83
C GLU A 17 -26.33 5.86 12.87
N SER A 18 -27.01 5.52 11.77
CA SER A 18 -27.71 4.26 11.65
C SER A 18 -26.79 3.05 11.42
N SER A 19 -25.60 3.30 10.87
CA SER A 19 -24.61 2.30 10.46
C SER A 19 -23.88 1.66 11.63
N PHE A 20 -23.77 2.35 12.76
CA PHE A 20 -23.03 1.86 13.92
C PHE A 20 -23.82 0.80 14.70
N GLY A 21 -23.15 -0.29 15.06
CA GLY A 21 -23.65 -1.36 15.90
C GLY A 21 -22.79 -1.64 17.14
N ASP A 22 -23.35 -2.48 18.03
CA ASP A 22 -22.64 -2.95 19.22
C ASP A 22 -21.62 -4.04 18.86
N ASN A 23 -20.47 -4.03 19.54
CA ASN A 23 -19.34 -4.96 19.36
C ASN A 23 -18.74 -4.94 17.94
N GLU A 24 -18.70 -3.77 17.33
CA GLU A 24 -18.07 -3.55 16.03
C GLU A 24 -16.73 -2.85 16.16
N VAL A 25 -15.81 -3.11 15.23
CA VAL A 25 -14.59 -2.33 15.11
C VAL A 25 -14.72 -1.42 13.90
N TRP A 26 -14.38 -0.16 14.09
CA TRP A 26 -14.41 0.85 13.03
C TRP A 26 -13.04 1.50 12.90
N SER A 27 -12.63 1.78 11.67
CA SER A 27 -11.47 2.64 11.42
C SER A 27 -11.85 4.11 11.61
N ALA A 28 -10.87 4.91 11.99
CA ALA A 28 -11.01 6.33 12.24
C ALA A 28 -9.80 7.09 11.71
N TYR A 29 -10.05 8.33 11.30
CA TYR A 29 -9.05 9.22 10.74
C TYR A 29 -8.02 9.61 11.79
N ASP A 30 -6.75 9.57 11.41
CA ASP A 30 -5.66 10.09 12.24
C ASP A 30 -5.47 11.60 12.07
N ASP A 31 -4.59 12.15 12.90
CA ASP A 31 -4.25 13.57 12.91
C ASP A 31 -2.99 13.89 12.07
N ASP A 32 -2.51 12.94 11.26
CA ASP A 32 -1.30 13.08 10.42
C ASP A 32 -1.65 13.63 9.03
N ASP A 33 -1.87 12.74 8.04
CA ASP A 33 -2.37 13.12 6.71
C ASP A 33 -3.90 12.91 6.59
N GLY A 34 -4.56 12.56 7.70
CA GLY A 34 -6.01 12.41 7.77
C GLY A 34 -6.52 11.11 7.18
N MET A 35 -5.70 10.05 7.12
CA MET A 35 -6.10 8.73 6.62
C MET A 35 -6.63 7.84 7.76
N PRO A 36 -7.47 6.83 7.47
CA PRO A 36 -8.17 6.07 8.50
C PRO A 36 -7.30 4.96 9.13
N ARG A 37 -6.28 5.35 9.91
CA ARG A 37 -5.30 4.43 10.54
C ARG A 37 -5.60 4.07 11.98
N PHE A 38 -6.47 4.81 12.66
CA PHE A 38 -6.93 4.45 13.99
C PHE A 38 -8.04 3.41 13.94
N TYR A 39 -8.19 2.66 15.02
CA TYR A 39 -9.33 1.76 15.21
C TYR A 39 -9.97 1.96 16.56
N ALA A 40 -11.30 1.87 16.62
CA ALA A 40 -12.04 1.82 17.87
C ALA A 40 -12.97 0.61 17.89
N LEU A 41 -12.98 -0.08 19.03
CA LEU A 41 -14.03 -1.04 19.36
C LEU A 41 -15.23 -0.28 19.92
N ILE A 42 -16.36 -0.35 19.23
CA ILE A 42 -17.64 0.14 19.70
C ILE A 42 -18.25 -0.92 20.60
N HIS A 43 -18.25 -0.66 21.90
CA HIS A 43 -18.90 -1.55 22.86
C HIS A 43 -20.41 -1.42 22.78
N LYS A 44 -20.89 -0.18 22.62
CA LYS A 44 -22.33 0.10 22.62
C LYS A 44 -22.70 1.41 21.94
N VAL A 45 -23.76 1.40 21.16
CA VAL A 45 -24.50 2.61 20.74
C VAL A 45 -25.39 3.06 21.89
N VAL A 46 -24.99 4.12 22.58
CA VAL A 46 -25.68 4.60 23.79
C VAL A 46 -26.95 5.36 23.42
N CYS A 47 -26.86 6.22 22.42
CA CYS A 47 -27.96 7.02 21.90
C CYS A 47 -27.68 7.39 20.44
N ARG A 48 -28.72 7.52 19.61
CA ARG A 48 -28.58 8.01 18.24
C ARG A 48 -28.90 9.50 18.13
N ASP A 49 -29.84 9.99 18.93
CA ASP A 49 -30.16 11.42 19.00
C ASP A 49 -30.29 11.89 20.46
N PRO A 50 -29.34 12.70 20.99
CA PRO A 50 -28.07 13.08 20.38
C PRO A 50 -27.12 11.88 20.26
N PHE A 51 -26.33 11.82 19.19
CA PHE A 51 -25.45 10.69 18.91
C PHE A 51 -24.39 10.49 20.01
N LYS A 52 -24.28 9.25 20.49
CA LYS A 52 -23.33 8.86 21.53
C LYS A 52 -22.98 7.38 21.44
N LEU A 53 -21.69 7.11 21.33
CA LEU A 53 -21.10 5.77 21.40
C LEU A 53 -20.31 5.59 22.70
N ARG A 54 -20.23 4.35 23.16
CA ARG A 54 -19.22 3.90 24.13
C ARG A 54 -18.17 3.11 23.38
N ILE A 55 -16.95 3.62 23.33
CA ILE A 55 -15.86 3.05 22.56
C ILE A 55 -14.64 2.74 23.43
N SER A 56 -13.71 1.98 22.86
CA SER A 56 -12.32 1.91 23.31
C SER A 56 -11.40 1.95 22.10
N TRP A 57 -10.45 2.88 22.11
CA TRP A 57 -9.39 2.93 21.11
C TRP A 57 -8.53 1.67 21.17
N LEU A 58 -8.22 1.12 20.00
CA LEU A 58 -7.36 -0.02 19.85
C LEU A 58 -5.92 0.47 19.71
N ASN A 59 -5.03 -0.09 20.52
CA ASN A 59 -3.64 0.33 20.60
C ASN A 59 -2.72 -0.86 20.38
N SER A 60 -1.59 -0.63 19.73
CA SER A 60 -0.47 -1.56 19.73
C SER A 60 0.76 -0.90 20.33
N LYS A 61 1.59 -1.70 20.99
CA LYS A 61 2.91 -1.27 21.49
C LYS A 61 4.04 -2.07 20.85
N THR A 62 3.71 -3.04 20.02
CA THR A 62 4.66 -4.01 19.47
C THR A 62 4.23 -4.43 18.06
N THR A 63 5.23 -4.77 17.26
CA THR A 63 5.10 -5.29 15.90
C THR A 63 5.79 -6.65 15.73
N ASN A 64 6.23 -7.24 16.84
CA ASN A 64 6.99 -8.50 16.91
C ASN A 64 6.28 -9.69 16.28
N GLU A 65 4.97 -9.63 16.07
CA GLU A 65 4.24 -10.65 15.31
C GLU A 65 4.61 -10.67 13.82
N PHE A 66 5.10 -9.56 13.27
CA PHE A 66 5.50 -9.43 11.87
C PHE A 66 7.01 -9.30 11.74
N SER A 67 7.63 -8.39 12.49
CA SER A 67 9.07 -8.15 12.41
C SER A 67 9.62 -7.58 13.72
N ASN A 68 10.95 -7.60 13.87
CA ASN A 68 11.64 -6.99 15.00
C ASN A 68 11.81 -5.47 14.86
N MET A 69 11.25 -4.86 13.81
CA MET A 69 11.32 -3.42 13.56
C MET A 69 10.43 -2.67 14.54
N ASP A 70 10.98 -1.65 15.21
CA ASP A 70 10.21 -0.79 16.12
C ASP A 70 9.40 0.26 15.36
N TRP A 71 8.46 -0.20 14.54
CA TRP A 71 7.62 0.62 13.67
C TRP A 71 6.78 1.62 14.46
N VAL A 72 6.18 1.16 15.57
CA VAL A 72 5.35 2.00 16.44
C VAL A 72 6.21 2.98 17.23
N GLY A 73 7.38 2.55 17.74
CA GLY A 73 8.31 3.45 18.41
C GLY A 73 8.91 4.50 17.47
N SER A 74 9.03 4.17 16.19
CA SER A 74 9.44 5.10 15.12
C SER A 74 8.37 6.09 14.69
N GLY A 75 7.20 6.10 15.34
CA GLY A 75 6.11 7.05 15.09
C GLY A 75 5.09 6.61 14.04
N PHE A 76 5.21 5.41 13.47
CA PHE A 76 4.28 4.94 12.44
C PHE A 76 3.09 4.17 13.02
N TYR A 77 1.94 4.33 12.36
CA TYR A 77 0.73 3.61 12.75
C TYR A 77 0.78 2.16 12.28
N LYS A 78 0.50 1.24 13.21
CA LYS A 78 0.23 -0.16 12.90
C LYS A 78 -1.25 -0.31 12.60
N THR A 79 -1.61 -0.80 11.41
CA THR A 79 -3.02 -0.86 10.96
C THR A 79 -3.51 -2.25 10.59
N CYS A 80 -2.67 -3.28 10.72
CA CYS A 80 -3.06 -4.67 10.75
C CYS A 80 -2.27 -5.43 11.84
N GLY A 81 -2.72 -6.62 12.21
CA GLY A 81 -2.21 -7.44 13.30
C GLY A 81 -3.07 -7.39 14.57
N GLU A 82 -2.44 -7.69 15.70
CA GLU A 82 -3.06 -7.69 17.02
C GLU A 82 -3.06 -6.30 17.68
N PHE A 83 -4.19 -5.98 18.28
CA PHE A 83 -4.44 -4.75 19.02
C PHE A 83 -4.99 -5.04 20.41
N ARG A 84 -4.55 -4.23 21.38
CA ARG A 84 -5.09 -4.22 22.74
C ARG A 84 -6.21 -3.19 22.84
N VAL A 85 -7.28 -3.59 23.52
CA VAL A 85 -8.40 -2.70 23.83
C VAL A 85 -7.98 -1.71 24.92
N GLY A 86 -8.12 -0.42 24.63
CA GLY A 86 -7.82 0.67 25.56
C GLY A 86 -8.89 0.88 26.63
N ARG A 87 -8.95 2.10 27.17
CA ARG A 87 -9.94 2.49 28.17
C ARG A 87 -11.29 2.76 27.52
N HIS A 88 -12.35 2.75 28.33
CA HIS A 88 -13.68 3.13 27.86
C HIS A 88 -13.80 4.65 27.77
N GLU A 89 -14.33 5.12 26.66
CA GLU A 89 -14.57 6.53 26.37
C GLU A 89 -15.95 6.71 25.75
N ASN A 90 -16.53 7.91 25.92
CA ASN A 90 -17.74 8.28 25.21
C ASN A 90 -17.35 9.09 23.97
N CYS A 91 -17.77 8.65 22.80
CA CYS A 91 -17.58 9.39 21.55
C CYS A 91 -18.91 9.97 21.08
N LYS A 92 -18.91 11.23 20.65
CA LYS A 92 -20.07 11.91 20.06
C LYS A 92 -19.82 12.30 18.60
N SER A 93 -18.59 12.15 18.12
CA SER A 93 -18.16 12.59 16.81
C SER A 93 -18.22 11.43 15.83
N MET A 94 -19.28 11.37 15.04
CA MET A 94 -19.45 10.36 14.00
C MET A 94 -18.42 10.52 12.87
N ASN A 95 -18.14 11.77 12.50
CA ASN A 95 -17.26 12.12 11.37
C ASN A 95 -15.79 11.73 11.58
N SER A 96 -15.43 11.25 12.79
CA SER A 96 -14.10 10.68 13.04
C SER A 96 -13.95 9.29 12.43
N PHE A 97 -15.03 8.59 12.10
CA PHE A 97 -15.02 7.22 11.61
C PHE A 97 -15.07 7.15 10.07
N SER A 98 -14.38 6.16 9.51
CA SER A 98 -14.33 5.91 8.07
C SER A 98 -15.19 4.70 7.69
N GLN A 99 -14.83 3.50 8.15
CA GLN A 99 -15.55 2.27 7.82
C GLN A 99 -15.54 1.25 8.96
N LYS A 100 -16.56 0.38 8.97
CA LYS A 100 -16.52 -0.85 9.74
C LYS A 100 -15.45 -1.77 9.18
N VAL A 101 -14.69 -2.42 10.06
CA VAL A 101 -13.68 -3.39 9.66
C VAL A 101 -13.96 -4.76 10.25
N ASN A 102 -13.59 -5.78 9.50
CA ASN A 102 -13.65 -7.15 9.97
C ASN A 102 -12.55 -7.39 11.00
N TRP A 103 -12.91 -8.07 12.08
CA TRP A 103 -12.00 -8.36 13.18
C TRP A 103 -12.31 -9.74 13.76
N ALA A 104 -11.30 -10.35 14.36
CA ALA A 104 -11.42 -11.59 15.11
C ALA A 104 -10.89 -11.39 16.53
N LYS A 105 -11.40 -12.18 17.48
CA LYS A 105 -10.81 -12.24 18.81
C LYS A 105 -9.64 -13.21 18.79
N SER A 106 -8.45 -12.75 19.16
CA SER A 106 -7.28 -13.62 19.30
C SER A 106 -7.44 -14.57 20.50
N SER A 107 -6.61 -15.60 20.55
CA SER A 107 -6.53 -16.52 21.70
C SER A 107 -6.22 -15.82 23.03
N ARG A 108 -5.58 -14.65 22.99
CA ARG A 108 -5.23 -13.83 24.16
C ARG A 108 -6.27 -12.76 24.48
N GLY A 109 -7.38 -12.74 23.74
CA GLY A 109 -8.44 -11.75 23.89
C GLY A 109 -8.12 -10.37 23.29
N SER A 110 -7.02 -10.24 22.54
CA SER A 110 -6.76 -9.06 21.70
C SER A 110 -7.69 -9.04 20.48
N VAL A 111 -7.83 -7.87 19.87
CA VAL A 111 -8.53 -7.68 18.59
C VAL A 111 -7.53 -7.93 17.48
N LEU A 112 -7.81 -8.87 16.58
CA LEU A 112 -7.00 -9.19 15.41
C LEU A 112 -7.67 -8.60 14.17
N ILE A 113 -6.97 -7.74 13.45
CA ILE A 113 -7.40 -7.12 12.19
C ILE A 113 -6.34 -7.47 11.15
N VAL A 114 -6.68 -8.27 10.15
CA VAL A 114 -5.75 -8.65 9.08
C VAL A 114 -6.41 -8.39 7.72
N PRO A 115 -5.63 -8.16 6.65
CA PRO A 115 -6.19 -8.05 5.31
C PRO A 115 -6.97 -9.31 4.93
N GLN A 116 -8.16 -9.12 4.37
CA GLN A 116 -9.02 -10.20 3.89
C GLN A 116 -9.27 -10.06 2.40
N LYS A 117 -9.56 -11.19 1.74
CA LYS A 117 -9.86 -11.24 0.31
C LYS A 117 -10.96 -10.23 -0.06
N GLY A 118 -10.67 -9.41 -1.06
CA GLY A 118 -11.57 -8.36 -1.56
C GLY A 118 -11.47 -7.02 -0.82
N ASP A 119 -10.71 -6.94 0.28
CA ASP A 119 -10.43 -5.64 0.88
C ASP A 119 -9.57 -4.79 -0.06
N VAL A 120 -9.84 -3.48 -0.10
CA VAL A 120 -8.96 -2.50 -0.71
C VAL A 120 -8.10 -1.85 0.37
N TRP A 121 -6.80 -1.79 0.11
CA TRP A 121 -5.81 -1.20 1.00
C TRP A 121 -4.91 -0.22 0.26
N ALA A 122 -4.47 0.81 0.98
CA ALA A 122 -3.34 1.64 0.60
C ALA A 122 -2.06 1.03 1.19
N LEU A 123 -1.08 0.75 0.33
CA LEU A 123 0.26 0.34 0.74
C LEU A 123 1.23 1.51 0.66
N TYR A 124 2.13 1.65 1.63
CA TYR A 124 3.23 2.60 1.55
C TYR A 124 4.10 2.31 0.33
N LYS A 125 4.10 3.21 -0.65
CA LYS A 125 4.77 3.04 -1.95
C LYS A 125 6.29 2.92 -1.82
N ASN A 126 6.88 3.78 -0.97
CA ASN A 126 8.32 3.87 -0.77
C ASN A 126 8.78 3.14 0.51
N TRP A 127 7.97 2.22 1.02
CA TRP A 127 8.24 1.55 2.30
C TRP A 127 9.67 0.98 2.36
N SER A 128 10.33 1.22 3.48
CA SER A 128 11.63 0.64 3.81
C SER A 128 11.66 0.25 5.28
N SER A 129 12.41 -0.80 5.60
CA SER A 129 12.69 -1.21 6.97
C SER A 129 13.53 -0.19 7.75
N ASP A 130 14.14 0.78 7.05
CA ASP A 130 15.02 1.79 7.63
C ASP A 130 14.28 3.08 8.02
N TRP A 131 12.98 3.16 7.70
CA TRP A 131 12.14 4.28 8.09
C TRP A 131 12.13 4.46 9.61
N ASN A 132 12.32 5.70 10.03
CA ASN A 132 12.30 6.13 11.42
C ASN A 132 11.60 7.50 11.55
N GLU A 133 11.59 8.06 12.76
CA GLU A 133 10.97 9.35 13.10
C GLU A 133 11.49 10.56 12.30
N HIS A 134 12.63 10.44 11.61
CA HIS A 134 13.20 11.48 10.75
C HIS A 134 12.88 11.27 9.25
N THR A 135 12.11 10.25 8.91
CA THR A 135 11.68 10.02 7.52
C THR A 135 10.71 11.12 7.11
N HIS A 136 10.99 11.81 6.01
CA HIS A 136 10.18 12.94 5.59
C HIS A 136 8.78 12.50 5.15
N ASP A 137 7.76 13.24 5.56
CA ASP A 137 6.35 13.02 5.24
C ASP A 137 6.10 12.84 3.74
N GLU A 138 6.77 13.61 2.88
CA GLU A 138 6.65 13.48 1.41
C GLU A 138 7.05 12.10 0.87
N VAL A 139 7.89 11.36 1.60
CA VAL A 139 8.29 9.98 1.28
C VAL A 139 7.28 8.98 1.82
N VAL A 140 6.79 9.24 3.05
CA VAL A 140 5.86 8.38 3.80
C VAL A 140 4.45 8.43 3.22
N HIS A 141 3.95 9.61 2.90
CA HIS A 141 2.58 9.87 2.43
C HIS A 141 2.40 9.61 0.93
N LYS A 142 3.01 8.53 0.43
CA LYS A 142 2.84 8.02 -0.94
C LYS A 142 2.32 6.60 -0.91
N TYR A 143 1.28 6.36 -1.70
CA TYR A 143 0.52 5.12 -1.61
C TYR A 143 0.30 4.48 -2.97
N ASP A 144 0.39 3.15 -2.98
CA ASP A 144 -0.14 2.32 -4.05
C ASP A 144 -1.46 1.69 -3.56
N MET A 145 -2.52 1.84 -4.35
CA MET A 145 -3.82 1.24 -4.06
C MET A 145 -3.85 -0.20 -4.57
N VAL A 146 -4.27 -1.12 -3.72
CA VAL A 146 -4.32 -2.56 -4.05
C VAL A 146 -5.60 -3.20 -3.57
N THR A 147 -6.04 -4.25 -4.26
CA THR A 147 -7.04 -5.18 -3.73
C THR A 147 -6.35 -6.44 -3.22
N VAL A 148 -6.84 -6.98 -2.12
CA VAL A 148 -6.37 -8.24 -1.56
C VAL A 148 -6.99 -9.40 -2.34
N VAL A 149 -6.16 -10.35 -2.80
CA VAL A 149 -6.55 -11.46 -3.68
C VAL A 149 -6.90 -12.72 -2.88
N ASP A 150 -6.23 -12.94 -1.76
CA ASP A 150 -6.47 -14.04 -0.83
C ASP A 150 -6.34 -13.59 0.64
N ASP A 151 -6.92 -14.38 1.55
CA ASP A 151 -6.85 -14.07 2.97
C ASP A 151 -5.42 -14.24 3.50
N TYR A 152 -5.03 -13.39 4.46
CA TYR A 152 -3.72 -13.46 5.08
C TYR A 152 -3.44 -14.84 5.71
N ASN A 153 -2.25 -15.36 5.43
CA ASN A 153 -1.71 -16.59 5.99
C ASN A 153 -0.30 -16.32 6.55
N GLU A 154 0.04 -16.85 7.72
CA GLU A 154 1.36 -16.59 8.32
C GLU A 154 2.54 -17.14 7.51
N GLU A 155 2.37 -18.27 6.82
CA GLU A 155 3.41 -18.92 6.01
C GLU A 155 3.55 -18.27 4.64
N HIS A 156 2.43 -17.89 4.03
CA HIS A 156 2.39 -17.39 2.65
C HIS A 156 2.24 -15.86 2.56
N GLY A 157 1.97 -15.16 3.66
CA GLY A 157 1.66 -13.74 3.65
C GLY A 157 0.29 -13.47 3.01
N VAL A 158 0.22 -12.43 2.17
CA VAL A 158 -0.99 -12.03 1.45
C VAL A 158 -0.66 -11.67 0.00
N HIS A 159 -1.49 -12.09 -0.96
CA HIS A 159 -1.36 -11.65 -2.34
C HIS A 159 -2.24 -10.42 -2.59
N VAL A 160 -1.68 -9.45 -3.29
CA VAL A 160 -2.34 -8.19 -3.63
C VAL A 160 -2.22 -7.91 -5.13
N ALA A 161 -3.29 -7.38 -5.71
CA ALA A 161 -3.32 -6.92 -7.09
C ALA A 161 -3.41 -5.39 -7.12
N PRO A 162 -2.57 -4.69 -7.90
CA PRO A 162 -2.64 -3.24 -7.98
C PRO A 162 -3.96 -2.78 -8.61
N LEU A 163 -4.48 -1.67 -8.10
CA LEU A 163 -5.63 -0.98 -8.67
C LEU A 163 -5.16 0.03 -9.72
N VAL A 164 -5.64 -0.15 -10.96
CA VAL A 164 -5.34 0.73 -12.08
C VAL A 164 -6.47 1.73 -12.24
N LYS A 165 -6.14 3.01 -12.30
CA LYS A 165 -7.14 4.07 -12.47
C LYS A 165 -7.83 3.98 -13.83
N VAL A 166 -9.16 4.13 -13.85
CA VAL A 166 -9.94 4.15 -15.09
C VAL A 166 -9.95 5.56 -15.67
N VAL A 167 -9.63 5.67 -16.95
CA VAL A 167 -9.60 6.94 -17.71
C VAL A 167 -10.98 7.61 -17.66
N GLY A 168 -11.00 8.94 -17.51
CA GLY A 168 -12.24 9.73 -17.47
C GLY A 168 -12.93 9.81 -16.11
N PHE A 169 -12.46 9.08 -15.09
CA PHE A 169 -13.04 9.08 -13.75
C PHE A 169 -12.05 9.59 -12.68
N LYS A 170 -12.59 10.17 -11.61
CA LYS A 170 -11.81 10.63 -10.44
C LYS A 170 -11.54 9.48 -9.48
N THR A 171 -12.57 8.68 -9.17
CA THR A 171 -12.57 7.72 -8.05
C THR A 171 -12.63 6.25 -8.48
N VAL A 172 -12.67 5.99 -9.79
CA VAL A 172 -12.89 4.64 -10.31
C VAL A 172 -11.58 3.95 -10.68
N PHE A 173 -11.41 2.73 -10.17
CA PHE A 173 -10.24 1.89 -10.38
C PHE A 173 -10.66 0.47 -10.76
N ARG A 174 -9.78 -0.23 -11.46
CA ARG A 174 -9.95 -1.65 -11.81
C ARG A 174 -8.80 -2.47 -11.22
N PRO A 175 -9.09 -3.62 -10.59
CA PRO A 175 -8.04 -4.57 -10.25
C PRO A 175 -7.28 -5.08 -11.47
N ASN A 176 -5.95 -5.03 -11.43
CA ASN A 176 -5.10 -5.72 -12.39
C ASN A 176 -4.80 -7.15 -11.89
N LEU A 177 -5.66 -8.09 -12.27
CA LEU A 177 -5.56 -9.50 -11.88
C LEU A 177 -4.62 -10.32 -12.79
N ASN A 178 -3.81 -9.68 -13.62
CA ASN A 178 -2.77 -10.37 -14.38
C ASN A 178 -1.81 -11.05 -13.40
N PRO A 179 -1.50 -12.35 -13.54
CA PRO A 179 -0.65 -13.07 -12.59
C PRO A 179 0.72 -12.41 -12.35
N GLU A 180 1.28 -11.76 -13.37
CA GLU A 180 2.56 -11.03 -13.30
C GLU A 180 2.48 -9.73 -12.48
N ALA A 181 1.30 -9.13 -12.39
CA ALA A 181 1.07 -7.91 -11.62
C ALA A 181 0.76 -8.19 -10.14
N ILE A 182 0.31 -9.42 -9.82
CA ILE A 182 0.00 -9.84 -8.46
C ILE A 182 1.31 -9.95 -7.67
N LYS A 183 1.37 -9.27 -6.53
CA LYS A 183 2.52 -9.26 -5.64
C LYS A 183 2.19 -10.01 -4.35
N ARG A 184 3.16 -10.77 -3.85
CA ARG A 184 3.10 -11.35 -2.51
C ARG A 184 3.71 -10.36 -1.51
N ILE A 185 2.96 -10.03 -0.46
CA ILE A 185 3.47 -9.32 0.71
C ILE A 185 3.70 -10.37 1.81
N PRO A 186 4.96 -10.69 2.14
CA PRO A 186 5.26 -11.68 3.18
C PRO A 186 4.94 -11.13 4.59
N LYS A 187 4.92 -12.02 5.57
CA LYS A 187 4.61 -11.70 6.98
C LYS A 187 5.47 -10.56 7.53
N GLU A 188 6.74 -10.55 7.16
CA GLU A 188 7.75 -9.59 7.62
C GLU A 188 7.51 -8.18 7.09
N GLU A 189 6.73 -8.05 6.02
CA GLU A 189 6.44 -6.80 5.33
C GLU A 189 4.98 -6.33 5.52
N MET A 190 4.22 -6.97 6.42
CA MET A 190 2.82 -6.58 6.69
C MET A 190 2.67 -5.14 7.19
N LEU A 191 3.75 -4.52 7.69
CA LEU A 191 3.79 -3.11 8.07
C LEU A 191 3.76 -2.15 6.87
N ARG A 192 3.82 -2.65 5.64
CA ARG A 192 3.54 -1.88 4.40
C ARG A 192 2.09 -1.43 4.29
N PHE A 193 1.15 -2.13 4.93
CA PHE A 193 -0.26 -1.78 4.91
C PHE A 193 -0.48 -0.49 5.71
N SER A 194 -0.89 0.58 5.02
CA SER A 194 -1.12 1.87 5.66
C SER A 194 -2.53 1.95 6.22
N HIS A 195 -3.56 1.78 5.40
CA HIS A 195 -4.96 1.82 5.83
C HIS A 195 -5.86 1.10 4.83
N ARG A 196 -7.06 0.74 5.29
CA ARG A 196 -8.13 0.26 4.43
C ARG A 196 -8.84 1.43 3.76
N VAL A 197 -9.18 1.27 2.49
CA VAL A 197 -9.93 2.27 1.72
C VAL A 197 -11.36 1.76 1.53
N PRO A 198 -12.39 2.47 2.02
CA PRO A 198 -13.77 2.12 1.73
C PRO A 198 -14.00 2.15 0.21
N ASN A 199 -14.76 1.19 -0.30
CA ASN A 199 -14.97 1.05 -1.72
C ASN A 199 -16.36 0.50 -2.05
N HIS A 200 -16.80 0.76 -3.28
CA HIS A 200 -18.07 0.29 -3.82
C HIS A 200 -17.86 -0.40 -5.17
N LEU A 201 -18.38 -1.62 -5.33
CA LEU A 201 -18.31 -2.35 -6.59
C LEU A 201 -19.42 -1.86 -7.53
N LEU A 202 -19.03 -1.22 -8.64
CA LEU A 202 -19.96 -0.68 -9.61
C LEU A 202 -20.72 -1.78 -10.34
N THR A 203 -22.04 -1.68 -10.32
CA THR A 203 -22.96 -2.61 -10.96
C THR A 203 -23.27 -2.25 -12.41
N GLY A 204 -22.99 -1.01 -12.81
CA GLY A 204 -23.37 -0.41 -14.10
C GLY A 204 -24.80 0.14 -14.10
N LEU A 205 -25.46 0.21 -12.94
CA LEU A 205 -26.80 0.76 -12.77
C LEU A 205 -26.80 2.15 -12.12
N GLU A 206 -25.64 2.61 -11.66
CA GLU A 206 -25.46 3.88 -10.97
C GLU A 206 -25.66 5.07 -11.92
N ALA A 207 -25.17 4.95 -13.17
CA ALA A 207 -25.33 5.92 -14.24
C ALA A 207 -25.06 5.28 -15.61
N GLU A 208 -25.40 5.98 -16.70
CA GLU A 208 -25.20 5.51 -18.09
C GLU A 208 -23.72 5.20 -18.41
N ASN A 209 -22.79 5.95 -17.83
CA ASN A 209 -21.36 5.80 -18.03
C ASN A 209 -20.66 4.96 -16.93
N ALA A 210 -21.40 4.34 -15.98
CA ALA A 210 -20.80 3.61 -14.87
C ALA A 210 -20.13 2.30 -15.35
N PRO A 211 -18.79 2.15 -15.21
CA PRO A 211 -18.09 0.97 -15.69
C PRO A 211 -18.30 -0.22 -14.74
N LYS A 212 -19.21 -1.12 -15.12
CA LYS A 212 -19.54 -2.34 -14.37
C LYS A 212 -18.28 -3.18 -14.04
N GLY A 213 -18.19 -3.62 -12.79
CA GLY A 213 -17.10 -4.46 -12.29
C GLY A 213 -15.85 -3.69 -11.85
N CYS A 214 -15.84 -2.36 -11.98
CA CYS A 214 -14.81 -1.51 -11.38
C CYS A 214 -15.16 -1.17 -9.93
N LEU A 215 -14.14 -0.77 -9.17
CA LEU A 215 -14.27 -0.31 -7.80
C LEU A 215 -14.22 1.21 -7.77
N GLU A 216 -15.20 1.83 -7.13
CA GLU A 216 -15.11 3.22 -6.74
C GLU A 216 -14.52 3.31 -5.33
N LEU A 217 -13.54 4.19 -5.13
CA LEU A 217 -12.89 4.40 -3.83
C LEU A 217 -13.40 5.67 -3.15
N ASP A 218 -13.53 5.63 -1.83
CA ASP A 218 -13.88 6.78 -1.01
C ASP A 218 -12.76 7.84 -1.06
N THR A 219 -13.13 9.05 -1.45
CA THR A 219 -12.23 10.20 -1.57
C THR A 219 -11.67 10.64 -0.22
N ALA A 220 -12.38 10.41 0.88
CA ALA A 220 -11.91 10.76 2.21
C ALA A 220 -10.78 9.84 2.71
N ALA A 221 -10.56 8.69 2.06
CA ALA A 221 -9.49 7.75 2.37
C ALA A 221 -8.57 7.50 1.15
N THR A 222 -8.60 8.41 0.17
CA THR A 222 -7.79 8.32 -1.06
C THR A 222 -6.95 9.58 -1.21
N PRO A 223 -5.61 9.47 -1.35
CA PRO A 223 -4.74 10.62 -1.59
C PRO A 223 -5.19 11.44 -2.80
N LEU A 224 -5.19 12.77 -2.66
CA LEU A 224 -5.69 13.71 -3.69
C LEU A 224 -4.99 13.55 -5.05
N GLU A 225 -3.72 13.15 -5.03
CA GLU A 225 -2.91 12.88 -6.22
C GLU A 225 -3.51 11.75 -7.06
N LEU A 226 -4.13 10.77 -6.41
CA LEU A 226 -4.82 9.66 -7.06
C LEU A 226 -6.25 10.02 -7.49
N LEU A 227 -6.77 11.21 -7.17
CA LEU A 227 -8.12 11.66 -7.55
C LEU A 227 -8.16 12.51 -8.82
N GLN A 228 -7.01 12.78 -9.45
CA GLN A 228 -6.93 13.54 -10.71
C GLN A 228 -7.45 12.72 -11.91
N VAL A 229 -8.36 13.28 -12.71
CA VAL A 229 -8.86 12.59 -13.91
C VAL A 229 -7.73 12.42 -14.93
N ILE A 230 -7.49 11.17 -15.32
CA ILE A 230 -6.56 10.85 -16.41
C ILE A 230 -7.32 10.96 -17.72
N THR A 231 -6.72 11.63 -18.70
CA THR A 231 -7.15 11.67 -20.10
C THR A 231 -6.24 10.79 -20.94
N GLU A 232 -6.75 10.21 -22.04
CA GLU A 232 -6.03 9.27 -22.91
C GLU A 232 -4.65 9.75 -23.41
N GLY A 233 -4.35 11.06 -23.36
CA GLY A 233 -3.04 11.62 -23.72
C GLY A 233 -1.95 11.61 -22.64
N ASN A 234 -2.22 11.12 -21.41
CA ASN A 234 -1.30 11.17 -20.26
C ASN A 234 -0.84 9.80 -19.74
N GLU A 235 -0.93 8.73 -20.53
CA GLU A 235 -0.42 7.42 -20.11
C GLU A 235 1.10 7.47 -19.88
N ALA A 236 1.54 7.09 -18.68
CA ALA A 236 2.95 6.79 -18.44
C ALA A 236 3.31 5.46 -19.12
N PRO A 237 4.46 5.35 -19.81
CA PRO A 237 4.81 4.15 -20.56
C PRO A 237 4.88 2.93 -19.64
N ILE A 238 4.14 1.88 -19.98
CA ILE A 238 4.36 0.53 -19.44
C ILE A 238 5.66 0.02 -20.08
N PRO A 239 6.68 -0.43 -19.31
CA PRO A 239 7.85 -1.05 -19.91
C PRO A 239 7.44 -2.43 -20.44
N ASN A 240 7.23 -2.51 -21.76
CA ASN A 240 7.13 -3.80 -22.44
C ASN A 240 8.53 -4.43 -22.48
N GLY A 241 8.68 -5.57 -21.81
CA GLY A 241 9.80 -6.47 -22.04
C GLY A 241 9.62 -7.14 -23.39
N GLU A 242 10.32 -6.66 -24.41
CA GLU A 242 10.41 -7.35 -25.69
C GLU A 242 11.45 -8.47 -25.59
N ASN A 243 10.99 -9.70 -25.86
CA ASN A 243 11.82 -10.86 -26.14
C ASN A 243 12.67 -10.61 -27.39
N ALA A 244 13.96 -10.89 -27.31
CA ALA A 244 14.81 -11.08 -28.48
C ALA A 244 15.03 -12.58 -28.67
N ASP A 245 14.34 -13.15 -29.66
CA ASP A 245 14.59 -14.50 -30.15
C ASP A 245 15.87 -14.54 -30.99
N GLU A 246 16.56 -15.69 -30.87
CA GLU A 246 17.77 -16.06 -31.57
C GLU A 246 17.61 -16.07 -33.11
N GLU A 247 18.60 -15.54 -33.83
CA GLU A 247 18.91 -15.99 -35.20
C GLU A 247 20.36 -16.45 -35.29
N VAL A 248 20.52 -17.75 -35.56
CA VAL A 248 21.78 -18.43 -35.88
C VAL A 248 21.92 -18.49 -37.39
N LEU A 249 23.01 -17.96 -37.97
CA LEU A 249 23.58 -18.46 -39.23
C LEU A 249 25.12 -18.41 -39.22
N GLN A 250 25.68 -19.48 -39.79
CA GLN A 250 27.05 -20.00 -39.66
C GLN A 250 28.09 -19.41 -40.66
N ALA A 251 29.36 -19.40 -40.21
CA ALA A 251 30.65 -19.71 -40.89
C ALA A 251 31.02 -18.95 -42.20
N VAL A 252 32.28 -18.67 -42.57
CA VAL A 252 33.59 -19.36 -42.51
C VAL A 252 34.71 -18.28 -42.74
N PRO A 253 36.01 -18.50 -42.41
CA PRO A 253 37.03 -17.46 -42.28
C PRO A 253 37.89 -17.27 -43.56
N ASN A 254 38.70 -16.21 -43.60
CA ASN A 254 39.88 -16.19 -44.47
C ASN A 254 41.06 -15.37 -43.89
N SER A 255 42.23 -15.93 -44.16
CA SER A 255 43.58 -15.64 -43.69
C SER A 255 44.33 -14.50 -44.40
N SER A 256 45.55 -14.25 -43.91
CA SER A 256 46.76 -13.66 -44.54
C SER A 256 47.01 -12.19 -44.17
N SER A 257 47.86 -11.89 -43.19
CA SER A 257 49.34 -11.81 -43.24
C SER A 257 49.84 -10.64 -44.08
N ASP A 258 50.46 -9.66 -43.42
CA ASP A 258 51.61 -8.93 -43.93
C ASP A 258 52.47 -8.45 -42.75
N GLU A 259 53.72 -8.91 -42.74
CA GLU A 259 54.84 -8.40 -41.96
C GLU A 259 55.30 -7.07 -42.55
N GLU A 260 55.70 -6.11 -41.71
CA GLU A 260 56.92 -5.34 -41.98
C GLU A 260 57.67 -5.06 -40.68
N VAL A 261 58.98 -5.02 -40.83
CA VAL A 261 60.02 -5.32 -39.86
C VAL A 261 61.02 -4.15 -39.85
N LEU A 262 61.72 -3.99 -38.71
CA LEU A 262 63.00 -3.28 -38.46
C LEU A 262 62.97 -1.75 -38.22
N GLN A 263 63.41 -1.33 -37.01
CA GLN A 263 64.81 -0.92 -36.80
C GLN A 263 65.15 -0.63 -35.32
N ASP A 264 66.14 -1.38 -34.84
CA ASP A 264 67.33 -1.03 -34.04
C ASP A 264 67.29 -0.17 -32.76
N ALA A 265 68.05 -0.71 -31.79
CA ALA A 265 68.38 -0.30 -30.43
C ALA A 265 69.47 0.81 -30.37
N PRO A 266 70.30 0.94 -29.29
CA PRO A 266 70.07 0.98 -27.84
C PRO A 266 70.71 2.23 -27.19
N ASN A 267 70.37 2.52 -25.92
CA ASN A 267 71.23 3.04 -24.82
C ASN A 267 70.33 3.71 -23.77
N SER A 268 70.59 3.73 -22.47
CA SER A 268 71.64 3.21 -21.59
C SER A 268 71.25 3.68 -20.17
N SER A 269 71.58 2.91 -19.13
CA SER A 269 71.89 3.32 -17.72
C SER A 269 70.82 4.12 -16.95
N SER A 270 70.55 3.95 -15.66
CA SER A 270 71.25 3.32 -14.52
C SER A 270 70.35 3.49 -13.28
N ASP A 271 70.52 2.59 -12.31
CA ASP A 271 70.35 2.78 -10.86
C ASP A 271 68.96 3.14 -10.32
N GLU A 272 68.56 2.81 -9.10
CA GLU A 272 68.93 1.88 -8.02
C GLU A 272 67.73 1.99 -7.05
N GLY A 273 67.53 1.00 -6.17
CA GLY A 273 66.72 1.22 -4.98
C GLY A 273 65.75 0.08 -4.65
N SER A 274 66.33 -1.00 -4.14
CA SER A 274 65.65 -1.97 -3.28
C SER A 274 65.56 -1.42 -1.85
N GLU A 275 64.39 -1.47 -1.23
CA GLU A 275 64.27 -1.62 0.22
C GLU A 275 62.99 -2.40 0.58
N SER A 276 63.23 -3.61 1.09
CA SER A 276 62.51 -4.41 2.11
C SER A 276 61.81 -3.56 3.19
N SER A 277 60.89 -4.01 4.03
CA SER A 277 60.11 -5.23 4.35
C SER A 277 59.16 -4.78 5.48
N ASP A 278 58.11 -5.58 5.76
CA ASP A 278 57.41 -5.76 7.06
C ASP A 278 57.15 -4.55 7.99
#